data_AF-K0V9I0-F1
#
_entry.id   AF-K0V9I0-F1
#
_cell.length_a   1.000
_cell.length_b   1.000
_cell.length_c   1.000
_cell.angle_alpha   90.00
_cell.angle_beta   90.00
_cell.angle_gamma   90.00
#
_symmetry.space_group_name_H-M   'P 1'
#
loop_
_entity.id
_entity.type
_entity.pdbx_description
1 polymer ?
#
loop_
_entity_poly.entity_id
_entity_poly.type
_entity_poly.pdbx_seq_one_letter_code
_entity_poly.pdbx_strand_id
1 'polypeptide(L)'
;MHAAREVFSELGYDAATFQAIAIRADLTRPAINHYFASKRVLWGEVVEQTNGSIISAGIARAQEQTSLIARLSAFLSAATQADTDDRSAAAFLVTSVLESQRHPELRDDEHDSLKSSRAFVSWAVNDAVVRGELSTDTDVDILVEMLVAVVWGMGFYAGFVGDRSELGSVVHKLELLLANKLWNLNE
;
A
#
# COMPACT_ATOMS: atom_id res chain seq x y z
N MET A 1 3.29 -3.96 17.78
CA MET A 1 3.35 -3.81 16.30
C MET A 1 2.91 -2.44 15.84
N HIS A 2 1.71 -1.96 16.20
CA HIS A 2 1.22 -0.64 15.78
C HIS A 2 2.20 0.51 16.07
N ALA A 3 2.65 0.66 17.32
CA ALA A 3 3.65 1.66 17.69
C ALA A 3 4.97 1.56 16.91
N ALA A 4 5.41 0.35 16.54
CA ALA A 4 6.61 0.16 15.73
C ALA A 4 6.39 0.64 14.30
N ARG A 5 5.23 0.27 13.70
CA ARG A 5 4.81 0.74 12.38
C ARG A 5 4.76 2.26 12.31
N GLU A 6 4.10 2.92 13.25
CA GLU A 6 4.04 4.39 13.29
C GLU A 6 5.44 5.00 13.35
N VAL A 7 6.28 4.54 14.28
CA VAL A 7 7.63 5.08 14.46
C VAL A 7 8.48 4.87 13.20
N PHE A 8 8.40 3.70 12.56
CA PHE A 8 9.10 3.47 11.30
C PHE A 8 8.56 4.33 10.16
N SER A 9 7.25 4.50 10.04
CA SER A 9 6.63 5.35 9.01
C SER A 9 6.99 6.82 9.18
N GLU A 10 7.13 7.30 10.43
CA GLU A 10 7.47 8.69 10.73
C GLU A 10 8.97 8.98 10.61
N LEU A 11 9.83 8.05 11.05
CA LEU A 11 11.27 8.29 11.21
C LEU A 11 12.14 7.57 10.17
N GLY A 12 11.60 6.59 9.43
CA GLY A 12 12.38 5.67 8.60
C GLY A 12 13.09 4.59 9.43
N TYR A 13 13.82 3.69 8.77
CA TYR A 13 14.46 2.56 9.44
C TYR A 13 15.57 3.01 10.37
N ASP A 14 16.48 3.86 9.90
CA ASP A 14 17.70 4.23 10.62
C ASP A 14 17.43 4.99 11.93
N ALA A 15 16.59 6.01 11.88
CA ALA A 15 16.29 6.86 13.04
C ALA A 15 15.30 6.20 14.03
N ALA A 16 14.54 5.19 13.61
CA ALA A 16 13.68 4.43 14.50
C ALA A 16 14.51 3.63 15.53
N THR A 17 14.28 3.91 16.81
CA THR A 17 14.95 3.22 17.91
C THR A 17 13.96 2.41 18.74
N PHE A 18 14.43 1.32 19.36
CA PHE A 18 13.64 0.58 20.34
C PHE A 18 13.18 1.45 21.52
N GLN A 19 13.93 2.51 21.85
CA GLN A 19 13.50 3.46 22.88
C GLN A 19 12.29 4.27 22.42
N ALA A 20 12.31 4.80 21.19
CA ALA A 20 11.18 5.54 20.62
C ALA A 20 9.93 4.66 20.52
N ILE A 21 10.10 3.41 20.06
CA ILE A 21 9.02 2.42 19.96
C ILE A 21 8.48 2.06 21.35
N ALA A 22 9.35 1.84 22.33
CA ALA A 22 8.93 1.54 23.70
C ALA A 22 8.11 2.68 24.31
N ILE A 23 8.57 3.93 24.17
CA ILE A 23 7.83 5.12 24.62
C ILE A 23 6.45 5.19 23.96
N ARG A 24 6.37 4.98 22.64
CA ARG A 24 5.11 5.01 21.89
C ARG A 24 4.15 3.90 22.31
N ALA A 25 4.67 2.73 22.64
CA ALA A 25 3.88 1.58 23.05
C ALA A 25 3.50 1.58 24.54
N ASP A 26 3.89 2.59 25.31
CA ASP A 26 3.80 2.61 26.78
C ASP A 26 4.47 1.38 27.42
N LEU A 27 5.64 1.01 26.87
CA LEU A 27 6.46 -0.11 27.31
C LEU A 27 7.85 0.35 27.72
N THR A 28 8.58 -0.52 28.42
CA THR A 28 10.00 -0.31 28.71
C THR A 28 10.86 -0.85 27.56
N ARG A 29 12.04 -0.26 27.35
CA ARG A 29 13.00 -0.77 26.35
C ARG A 29 13.41 -2.24 26.58
N PRO A 30 13.66 -2.71 27.82
CA PRO A 30 13.87 -4.13 28.09
C PRO A 30 12.72 -5.03 27.64
N ALA A 31 11.46 -4.58 27.76
CA ALA A 31 10.32 -5.36 27.29
C ALA A 31 10.35 -5.56 25.77
N ILE A 32 10.67 -4.53 24.97
CA ILE A 32 10.81 -4.68 23.51
C ILE A 32 11.95 -5.63 23.15
N ASN A 33 13.11 -5.52 23.82
CA ASN A 33 14.26 -6.41 23.61
C ASN A 33 13.95 -7.88 23.92
N HIS A 34 12.98 -8.14 24.80
CA HIS A 34 12.55 -9.51 25.11
C HIS A 34 11.82 -10.16 23.93
N TYR A 35 11.02 -9.38 23.20
CA TYR A 35 10.24 -9.88 22.05
C TYR A 35 11.03 -9.91 20.75
N PHE A 36 11.95 -8.96 20.55
CA PHE A 36 12.64 -8.80 19.27
C PHE A 36 14.16 -8.81 19.45
N ALA A 37 14.80 -9.82 18.87
CA ALA A 37 16.26 -10.00 18.92
C ALA A 37 17.03 -8.87 18.23
N SER A 38 16.43 -8.16 17.27
CA SER A 38 17.04 -7.01 16.60
C SER A 38 16.01 -6.11 15.94
N LYS A 39 16.41 -4.88 15.59
CA LYS A 39 15.58 -3.93 14.81
C LYS A 39 15.16 -4.50 13.46
N ARG A 40 16.04 -5.27 12.81
CA ARG A 40 15.74 -5.95 11.54
C ARG A 40 14.65 -7.01 11.68
N VAL A 41 14.67 -7.79 12.76
CA VAL A 41 13.61 -8.76 13.05
C VAL A 41 12.28 -8.04 13.29
N LEU A 42 12.26 -7.01 14.14
CA LEU A 42 11.05 -6.20 14.33
C LEU A 42 10.54 -5.57 13.03
N TRP A 43 11.43 -5.08 12.17
CA TRP A 43 11.07 -4.52 10.87
C TRP A 43 10.38 -5.56 9.97
N GLY A 44 10.97 -6.74 9.80
CA GLY A 44 10.40 -7.81 8.97
C GLY A 44 8.99 -8.21 9.43
N GLU A 45 8.81 -8.37 10.75
CA GLU A 45 7.51 -8.67 11.35
C GLU A 45 6.47 -7.56 11.09
N VAL A 46 6.89 -6.29 11.08
CA VAL A 46 5.99 -5.17 10.74
C VAL A 46 5.68 -5.15 9.24
N VAL A 47 6.62 -5.51 8.37
CA VAL A 47 6.40 -5.67 6.91
C VAL A 47 5.38 -6.77 6.64
N GLU A 48 5.61 -7.97 7.17
CA GLU A 48 4.71 -9.11 7.03
C GLU A 48 3.29 -8.75 7.49
N GLN A 49 3.17 -8.22 8.70
CA GLN A 49 1.85 -7.87 9.25
C GLN A 49 1.15 -6.78 8.42
N THR A 50 1.88 -5.74 8.01
CA THR A 50 1.30 -4.63 7.23
C THR A 50 0.85 -5.09 5.85
N ASN A 51 1.63 -5.95 5.18
CA ASN A 51 1.26 -6.53 3.90
C ASN A 51 0.03 -7.44 3.99
N GLY A 52 -0.05 -8.26 5.05
CA GLY A 52 -1.22 -9.07 5.32
C GLY A 52 -2.48 -8.20 5.49
N SER A 53 -2.38 -7.10 6.24
CA SER A 53 -3.54 -6.26 6.54
C SER A 53 -4.02 -5.40 5.37
N ILE A 54 -3.13 -4.89 4.51
CA ILE A 54 -3.51 -4.00 3.40
C ILE A 54 -3.51 -4.73 2.06
N ILE A 55 -2.37 -5.29 1.66
CA ILE A 55 -2.21 -5.83 0.30
C ILE A 55 -3.07 -7.08 0.12
N SER A 56 -2.95 -8.05 1.04
CA SER A 56 -3.71 -9.30 0.93
C SER A 56 -5.21 -9.07 1.06
N ALA A 57 -5.63 -8.22 2.00
CA ALA A 57 -7.04 -7.83 2.15
C ALA A 57 -7.57 -7.09 0.92
N GLY A 58 -6.79 -6.17 0.36
CA GLY A 58 -7.16 -5.44 -0.86
C GLY A 58 -7.30 -6.35 -2.07
N ILE A 59 -6.39 -7.31 -2.24
CA ILE A 59 -6.47 -8.31 -3.31
C ILE A 59 -7.74 -9.16 -3.15
N ALA A 60 -8.02 -9.68 -1.95
CA ALA A 60 -9.19 -10.51 -1.70
C ALA A 60 -10.49 -9.76 -2.06
N ARG A 61 -10.62 -8.50 -1.61
CA ARG A 61 -11.78 -7.65 -1.93
C ARG A 61 -11.90 -7.31 -3.41
N ALA A 62 -10.77 -7.07 -4.06
CA ALA A 62 -10.75 -6.81 -5.49
C ALA A 62 -11.18 -8.05 -6.28
N GLN A 63 -10.78 -9.26 -5.88
CA GLN A 63 -11.16 -10.50 -6.58
C GLN A 63 -12.67 -10.76 -6.58
N GLU A 64 -13.43 -10.19 -5.63
CA GLU A 64 -14.90 -10.23 -5.63
C GLU A 64 -15.54 -9.34 -6.72
N GLN A 65 -14.75 -8.45 -7.34
CA GLN A 65 -15.23 -7.49 -8.34
C GLN A 65 -15.07 -8.00 -9.77
N THR A 66 -15.95 -7.51 -10.64
CA THR A 66 -16.12 -8.01 -12.01
C THR A 66 -15.71 -7.02 -13.10
N SER A 67 -15.23 -5.83 -12.78
CA SER A 67 -14.64 -4.91 -13.78
C SER A 67 -13.26 -4.47 -13.33
N LEU A 68 -12.39 -4.11 -14.27
CA LEU A 68 -11.04 -3.61 -13.97
C LEU A 68 -11.12 -2.42 -13.01
N ILE A 69 -11.98 -1.46 -13.33
CA ILE A 69 -12.15 -0.25 -12.53
C ILE A 69 -12.62 -0.61 -11.12
N ALA A 70 -13.62 -1.50 -10.97
CA ALA A 70 -14.10 -1.91 -9.66
C ALA A 70 -13.04 -2.66 -8.85
N ARG A 71 -12.21 -3.49 -9.50
CA ARG A 71 -11.08 -4.17 -8.86
C ARG A 71 -10.04 -3.19 -8.33
N LEU A 72 -9.65 -2.21 -9.15
CA LEU A 72 -8.69 -1.18 -8.74
C LEU A 72 -9.26 -0.32 -7.61
N SER A 73 -10.52 0.13 -7.70
CA SER A 73 -11.19 0.88 -6.64
C SER A 73 -11.27 0.09 -5.34
N ALA A 74 -11.62 -1.20 -5.40
CA ALA A 74 -11.68 -2.07 -4.21
C ALA A 74 -10.31 -2.27 -3.56
N PHE A 75 -9.26 -2.48 -4.38
CA PHE A 75 -7.89 -2.59 -3.90
C PHE A 75 -7.43 -1.29 -3.22
N LEU A 76 -7.65 -0.14 -3.85
CA LEU A 76 -7.30 1.18 -3.29
C LEU A 76 -8.10 1.53 -2.04
N SER A 77 -9.35 1.05 -1.95
CA SER A 77 -10.18 1.22 -0.77
C SER A 77 -9.72 0.38 0.42
N ALA A 78 -8.81 -0.58 0.25
CA ALA A 78 -8.23 -1.29 1.37
C ALA A 78 -7.43 -0.36 2.29
N ALA A 79 -6.87 0.73 1.75
CA ALA A 79 -6.18 1.75 2.53
C ALA A 79 -7.11 2.76 3.21
N THR A 80 -8.44 2.71 2.95
CA THR A 80 -9.43 3.63 3.53
C THR A 80 -10.33 3.00 4.59
N GLN A 81 -10.44 1.67 4.61
CA GLN A 81 -11.56 0.97 5.28
C GLN A 81 -11.18 0.13 6.49
N ALA A 82 -9.90 -0.07 6.79
CA ALA A 82 -9.50 -0.59 8.08
C ALA A 82 -9.44 0.56 9.11
N ASP A 83 -9.31 0.17 10.38
CA ASP A 83 -9.59 1.00 11.55
C ASP A 83 -8.69 2.25 11.65
N THR A 84 -8.71 2.96 12.77
CA THR A 84 -7.89 4.16 13.06
C THR A 84 -6.38 4.08 12.74
N ASP A 85 -5.87 2.90 12.38
CA ASP A 85 -4.46 2.55 12.18
C ASP A 85 -4.01 2.53 10.70
N ASP A 86 -4.91 2.82 9.74
CA ASP A 86 -4.65 2.65 8.30
C ASP A 86 -3.64 3.61 7.70
N ARG A 87 -3.57 4.84 8.22
CA ARG A 87 -2.65 5.84 7.70
C ARG A 87 -1.20 5.43 7.94
N SER A 88 -0.89 4.93 9.14
CA SER A 88 0.46 4.49 9.47
C SER A 88 0.86 3.27 8.64
N ALA A 89 -0.10 2.41 8.28
CA ALA A 89 0.10 1.25 7.44
C ALA A 89 0.35 1.61 5.97
N ALA A 90 -0.45 2.51 5.38
CA ALA A 90 -0.19 3.02 4.03
C ALA A 90 1.17 3.75 3.96
N ALA A 91 1.47 4.61 4.95
CA ALA A 91 2.76 5.27 5.07
C ALA A 91 3.90 4.26 5.22
N PHE A 92 3.69 3.18 5.98
CA PHE A 92 4.70 2.15 6.20
C PHE A 92 5.01 1.37 4.93
N LEU A 93 4.01 1.03 4.10
CA LEU A 93 4.22 0.34 2.81
C LEU A 93 5.10 1.16 1.86
N VAL A 94 4.86 2.46 1.79
CA VAL A 94 5.67 3.38 1.00
C VAL A 94 7.07 3.50 1.58
N THR A 95 7.16 3.65 2.90
CA THR A 95 8.45 3.73 3.60
C THR A 95 9.25 2.45 3.42
N SER A 96 8.64 1.27 3.51
CA SER A 96 9.35 0.00 3.44
C SER A 96 9.99 -0.22 2.07
N VAL A 97 9.31 0.17 0.99
CA VAL A 97 9.87 0.11 -0.37
C VAL A 97 11.04 1.09 -0.51
N LEU A 98 10.89 2.33 -0.03
CA LEU A 98 11.97 3.33 -0.09
C LEU A 98 13.19 2.93 0.73
N GLU A 99 12.98 2.41 1.94
CA GLU A 99 14.05 1.95 2.83
C GLU A 99 14.74 0.69 2.26
N SER A 100 14.01 -0.21 1.61
CA SER A 100 14.59 -1.39 0.95
C SER A 100 15.49 -1.03 -0.25
N GLN A 101 15.29 0.13 -0.87
CA GLN A 101 16.21 0.66 -1.90
C GLN A 101 17.50 1.20 -1.29
N ARG A 102 17.43 1.76 -0.08
CA ARG A 102 18.57 2.31 0.67
C ARG A 102 19.37 1.23 1.40
N HIS A 103 18.67 0.21 1.87
CA HIS A 103 19.16 -0.89 2.68
C HIS A 103 18.78 -2.22 2.01
N PRO A 104 19.61 -2.73 1.08
CA PRO A 104 19.32 -3.99 0.38
C PRO A 104 19.08 -5.18 1.32
N GLU A 105 19.64 -5.16 2.53
CA GLU A 105 19.45 -6.17 3.58
C GLU A 105 18.05 -6.18 4.22
N LEU A 106 17.23 -5.15 3.97
CA LEU A 106 15.83 -5.09 4.39
C LEU A 106 14.86 -5.64 3.35
N ARG A 107 15.35 -5.98 2.15
CA ARG A 107 14.54 -6.58 1.10
C ARG A 107 14.03 -7.93 1.56
N ASP A 108 12.72 -8.09 1.49
CA ASP A 108 12.02 -9.35 1.71
C ASP A 108 11.21 -9.65 0.45
N ASP A 109 11.71 -10.58 -0.36
CA ASP A 109 11.08 -10.95 -1.65
C ASP A 109 9.72 -11.66 -1.49
N GLU A 110 9.46 -12.22 -0.30
CA GLU A 110 8.19 -12.86 0.06
C GLU A 110 7.14 -11.81 0.40
N HIS A 111 7.55 -10.79 1.15
CA HIS A 111 6.71 -9.67 1.56
C HIS A 111 7.05 -8.36 0.82
N ASP A 112 7.36 -8.44 -0.46
CA ASP A 112 7.58 -7.26 -1.29
C ASP A 112 6.23 -6.67 -1.74
N SER A 113 5.86 -5.54 -1.15
CA SER A 113 4.61 -4.83 -1.44
C SER A 113 4.53 -4.33 -2.88
N LEU A 114 5.66 -3.95 -3.49
CA LEU A 114 5.73 -3.46 -4.88
C LEU A 114 5.51 -4.60 -5.85
N LYS A 115 6.21 -5.73 -5.62
CA LYS A 115 6.03 -6.95 -6.40
C LYS A 115 4.60 -7.47 -6.33
N SER A 116 4.02 -7.49 -5.12
CA SER A 116 2.64 -7.95 -4.90
C SER A 116 1.61 -7.05 -5.58
N SER A 117 1.76 -5.72 -5.45
CA SER A 117 0.87 -4.76 -6.12
C SER A 117 0.98 -4.85 -7.64
N ARG A 118 2.19 -4.98 -8.19
CA ARG A 118 2.41 -5.16 -9.62
C ARG A 118 1.78 -6.46 -10.13
N ALA A 119 1.94 -7.57 -9.40
CA ALA A 119 1.34 -8.84 -9.75
C ALA A 119 -0.20 -8.75 -9.79
N PHE A 120 -0.81 -8.09 -8.80
CA PHE A 120 -2.25 -7.84 -8.77
C PHE A 120 -2.73 -6.99 -9.96
N VAL A 121 -2.09 -5.84 -10.22
CA VAL A 121 -2.47 -4.96 -11.33
C VAL A 121 -2.32 -5.68 -12.67
N SER A 122 -1.21 -6.40 -12.87
CA SER A 122 -0.98 -7.20 -14.07
C SER A 122 -2.06 -8.25 -14.28
N TRP A 123 -2.44 -8.99 -13.23
CA TRP A 123 -3.55 -9.94 -13.28
C TRP A 123 -4.87 -9.27 -13.67
N ALA A 124 -5.21 -8.14 -13.01
CA ALA A 124 -6.48 -7.46 -13.23
C ALA A 124 -6.62 -6.94 -14.67
N VAL A 125 -5.53 -6.36 -15.23
CA VAL A 125 -5.48 -5.87 -16.61
C VAL A 125 -5.60 -7.01 -17.61
N ASN A 126 -4.84 -8.10 -17.41
CA ASN A 126 -4.90 -9.25 -18.33
C ASN A 126 -6.28 -9.91 -18.33
N ASP A 127 -6.93 -10.04 -17.18
CA ASP A 127 -8.30 -10.56 -17.11
C ASP A 127 -9.30 -9.64 -17.83
N ALA A 128 -9.14 -8.31 -17.71
CA ALA A 128 -9.97 -7.34 -18.42
C ALA A 128 -9.81 -7.43 -19.95
N VAL A 129 -8.59 -7.68 -20.43
CA VAL A 129 -8.31 -7.95 -21.85
C VAL A 129 -9.01 -9.23 -22.31
N VAL A 130 -8.85 -10.34 -21.58
CA VAL A 130 -9.48 -11.64 -21.90
C VAL A 130 -11.00 -11.51 -21.98
N ARG A 131 -11.60 -10.67 -21.13
CA ARG A 131 -13.05 -10.44 -21.07
C ARG A 131 -13.54 -9.37 -22.05
N GLY A 132 -12.66 -8.77 -22.84
CA GLY A 132 -13.00 -7.73 -23.82
C GLY A 132 -13.41 -6.39 -23.21
N GLU A 133 -13.07 -6.13 -21.94
CA GLU A 133 -13.29 -4.84 -21.27
C GLU A 133 -12.28 -3.78 -21.75
N LEU A 134 -11.06 -4.21 -22.12
CA LEU A 134 -10.01 -3.35 -22.66
C LEU A 134 -9.75 -3.68 -24.14
N SER A 135 -9.72 -2.66 -24.99
CA SER A 135 -9.21 -2.79 -26.36
C SER A 135 -7.68 -2.89 -26.34
N THR A 136 -7.12 -3.85 -27.08
CA THR A 136 -5.70 -4.19 -27.08
C THR A 136 -4.83 -3.30 -27.98
N ASP A 137 -5.32 -2.12 -28.40
CA ASP A 137 -4.51 -1.16 -29.16
C ASP A 137 -3.39 -0.52 -28.31
N THR A 138 -3.43 -0.72 -26.98
CA THR A 138 -2.44 -0.20 -26.03
C THR A 138 -1.44 -1.29 -25.63
N ASP A 139 -0.19 -0.89 -25.42
CA ASP A 139 0.84 -1.74 -24.80
C ASP A 139 0.42 -2.07 -23.35
N VAL A 140 0.04 -3.33 -23.14
CA VAL A 140 -0.46 -3.83 -21.85
C VAL A 140 0.58 -3.68 -20.74
N ASP A 141 1.86 -3.85 -21.05
CA ASP A 141 2.93 -3.75 -20.04
C ASP A 141 3.07 -2.30 -19.57
N ILE A 142 3.03 -1.34 -20.50
CA ILE A 142 3.06 0.10 -20.15
C ILE A 142 1.80 0.49 -19.37
N LEU A 143 0.62 -0.03 -19.73
CA LEU A 143 -0.62 0.21 -19.00
C LEU A 143 -0.51 -0.29 -17.54
N VAL A 144 0.06 -1.48 -17.34
CA VAL A 144 0.30 -2.04 -16.00
C VAL A 144 1.22 -1.11 -15.20
N GLU A 145 2.35 -0.67 -15.75
CA GLU A 145 3.26 0.23 -15.02
C GLU A 145 2.62 1.58 -14.67
N MET A 146 1.83 2.14 -15.59
CA MET A 146 1.08 3.38 -15.32
C MET A 146 0.09 3.19 -14.17
N LEU A 147 -0.66 2.10 -14.17
CA LEU A 147 -1.61 1.80 -13.09
C LEU A 147 -0.91 1.48 -11.76
N VAL A 148 0.25 0.81 -11.79
CA VAL A 148 1.09 0.61 -10.60
C VAL A 148 1.55 1.95 -10.04
N ALA A 149 1.98 2.89 -10.88
CA ALA A 149 2.36 4.23 -10.45
C ALA A 149 1.18 4.98 -9.80
N VAL A 150 -0.03 4.87 -10.35
CA VAL A 150 -1.25 5.43 -9.75
C VAL A 150 -1.53 4.81 -8.38
N VAL A 151 -1.43 3.47 -8.27
CA VAL A 151 -1.66 2.75 -7.01
C VAL A 151 -0.67 3.21 -5.92
N TRP A 152 0.61 3.32 -6.26
CA TRP A 152 1.63 3.79 -5.32
C TRP A 152 1.49 5.26 -4.98
N GLY A 153 1.12 6.11 -5.95
CA GLY A 153 0.79 7.51 -5.70
C GLY A 153 -0.37 7.66 -4.73
N MET A 154 -1.37 6.77 -4.82
CA MET A 154 -2.50 6.75 -3.91
C MET A 154 -2.13 6.25 -2.50
N GLY A 155 -1.27 5.24 -2.40
CA GLY A 155 -0.69 4.81 -1.13
C GLY A 155 0.12 5.91 -0.44
N PHE A 156 0.92 6.66 -1.21
CA PHE A 156 1.61 7.86 -0.72
C PHE A 156 0.64 8.94 -0.26
N TYR A 157 -0.38 9.25 -1.07
CA TYR A 157 -1.40 10.24 -0.69
C TYR A 157 -2.10 9.83 0.60
N ALA A 158 -2.51 8.56 0.73
CA ALA A 158 -3.12 8.01 1.94
C ALA A 158 -2.23 8.11 3.19
N GLY A 159 -0.94 7.80 3.04
CA GLY A 159 0.01 7.80 4.16
C GLY A 159 0.42 9.20 4.62
N PHE A 160 0.67 10.11 3.67
CA PHE A 160 1.39 11.36 3.95
C PHE A 160 0.58 12.64 3.71
N VAL A 161 -0.35 12.64 2.75
CA VAL A 161 -1.00 13.88 2.29
C VAL A 161 -2.44 13.98 2.75
N GLY A 162 -3.27 13.02 2.36
CA GLY A 162 -4.72 13.07 2.55
C GLY A 162 -5.14 12.91 4.01
N ASP A 163 -6.27 13.52 4.34
CA ASP A 163 -7.01 13.16 5.53
C ASP A 163 -7.94 11.96 5.27
N ARG A 164 -8.43 11.33 6.35
CA ARG A 164 -9.28 10.13 6.26
C ARG A 164 -10.61 10.41 5.52
N SER A 165 -11.16 11.61 5.66
CA SER A 165 -12.42 12.01 5.00
C SER A 165 -12.25 12.22 3.50
N GLU A 166 -11.08 12.67 3.06
CA GLU A 166 -10.77 12.98 1.67
C GLU A 166 -10.38 11.73 0.89
N LEU A 167 -9.69 10.76 1.50
CA LEU A 167 -9.15 9.62 0.77
C LEU A 167 -10.22 8.80 0.03
N GLY A 168 -11.36 8.52 0.67
CA GLY A 168 -12.49 7.86 0.00
C GLY A 168 -13.05 8.68 -1.17
N SER A 169 -13.09 10.01 -1.02
CA SER A 169 -13.51 10.92 -2.08
C SER A 169 -12.52 10.92 -3.25
N VAL A 170 -11.22 10.88 -2.97
CA VAL A 170 -10.17 10.83 -4.00
C VAL A 170 -10.20 9.49 -4.75
N VAL A 171 -10.37 8.35 -4.06
CA VAL A 171 -10.57 7.04 -4.72
C VAL A 171 -11.80 7.10 -5.65
N HIS A 172 -12.91 7.66 -5.17
CA HIS A 172 -14.12 7.78 -5.98
C HIS A 172 -13.92 8.70 -7.19
N LYS A 173 -13.16 9.79 -7.08
CA LYS A 173 -12.84 10.66 -8.22
C LYS A 173 -11.93 9.95 -9.23
N LEU A 174 -10.96 9.15 -8.76
CA LEU A 174 -10.14 8.31 -9.63
C LEU A 174 -10.98 7.27 -10.37
N GLU A 175 -11.96 6.64 -9.71
CA GLU A 175 -12.90 5.72 -10.35
C GLU A 175 -13.65 6.39 -11.50
N LEU A 176 -14.20 7.58 -11.26
CA LEU A 176 -14.88 8.37 -12.29
C LEU A 176 -13.92 8.77 -13.42
N LEU A 177 -12.66 9.06 -13.11
CA LEU A 177 -11.64 9.40 -14.11
C LEU A 177 -11.37 8.21 -15.03
N LEU A 178 -11.11 7.04 -14.44
CA LEU A 178 -10.86 5.80 -15.18
C LEU A 178 -12.09 5.35 -15.99
N ALA A 179 -13.30 5.66 -15.52
CA ALA A 179 -14.55 5.39 -16.23
C ALA A 179 -14.86 6.43 -17.32
N ASN A 180 -13.99 7.42 -17.55
CA ASN A 180 -14.22 8.57 -18.43
C ASN A 180 -15.53 9.32 -18.13
N LYS A 181 -15.84 9.48 -16.85
CA LYS A 181 -17.06 10.13 -16.32
C LYS A 181 -16.75 11.35 -15.44
N LEU A 182 -15.48 11.66 -15.21
CA LEU A 182 -15.10 12.69 -14.25
C LEU A 182 -15.18 14.12 -14.84
N TRP A 183 -14.55 14.34 -16.00
CA TRP A 183 -14.45 15.67 -16.61
C TRP A 183 -15.12 15.69 -17.98
N ASN A 184 -15.81 16.80 -18.26
CA ASN A 184 -16.15 17.19 -19.62
C ASN A 184 -15.23 18.37 -19.94
N LEU A 185 -14.15 18.11 -20.69
CA LEU A 185 -13.26 19.15 -21.15
C LEU A 185 -13.94 19.82 -22.35
N ASN A 186 -14.29 21.10 -22.19
CA ASN A 186 -14.69 21.92 -23.32
C ASN A 186 -13.40 22.50 -23.93
N GLU A 187 -13.01 21.99 -25.10
CA GLU A 187 -12.01 22.65 -25.95
C GLU A 187 -12.67 23.71 -26.84
#